data_AF-A0A7S4K8I9-F1
#
_entry.id   AF-A0A7S4K8I9-F1
#
_cell.length_a   1.000
_cell.length_b   1.000
_cell.length_c   1.000
_cell.angle_alpha   90.00
_cell.angle_beta   90.00
_cell.angle_gamma   90.00
#
_symmetry.space_group_name_H-M   'P 1'
#
loop_
_entity.id
_entity.type
_entity.pdbx_description
1 polymer ?
#
loop_
_entity_poly.entity_id
_entity_poly.type
_entity_poly.pdbx_seq_one_letter_code
_entity_poly.pdbx_strand_id
1 'polypeptide(L)'
;AFCHLLSTITYMSIESDFQKAVVFVRSGETDDGTSMDNAVKLRFYGLYKQATLGDCNMAQPWAIQVEARAKWEAWNKCRGLTCTQAMELYVEELRKHVPSFQ
;
A
#
# COMPACT_ATOMS: atom_id res chain seq x y z
N ALA A 1 -24.44 -2.68 -18.46
CA ALA A 1 -23.44 -1.95 -19.27
C ALA A 1 -22.86 -0.75 -18.53
N PHE A 2 -23.68 0.19 -18.02
CA PHE A 2 -23.19 1.43 -17.37
C PHE A 2 -22.39 1.19 -16.06
N CYS A 3 -22.80 0.28 -15.18
CA CYS A 3 -22.04 -0.03 -13.94
C CYS A 3 -20.66 -0.65 -14.18
N HIS A 4 -20.51 -1.50 -15.20
CA HIS A 4 -19.19 -2.06 -15.54
C HIS A 4 -18.25 -0.98 -16.09
N LEU A 5 -18.78 -0.03 -16.86
CA LEU A 5 -18.00 1.09 -17.39
C LEU A 5 -17.53 2.04 -16.27
N LEU A 6 -18.39 2.33 -15.30
CA LEU A 6 -18.04 3.10 -14.12
C LEU A 6 -16.97 2.40 -13.27
N SER A 7 -17.09 1.08 -13.08
CA SER A 7 -16.10 0.27 -12.37
C SER A 7 -14.74 0.24 -13.07
N THR A 8 -14.70 0.25 -14.41
CA THR A 8 -13.43 0.31 -15.15
C THR A 8 -12.79 1.70 -15.11
N ILE A 9 -13.60 2.78 -15.14
CA ILE A 9 -13.09 4.15 -15.07
C ILE A 9 -12.50 4.44 -13.69
N THR A 10 -13.19 4.03 -12.62
CA THR A 10 -12.67 4.18 -11.24
C THR A 10 -11.44 3.31 -11.01
N TYR A 11 -11.41 2.09 -11.55
CA TYR A 11 -10.24 1.21 -11.47
C TYR A 11 -9.01 1.80 -12.17
N MET A 12 -9.16 2.36 -13.38
CA MET A 12 -8.06 3.00 -14.10
C MET A 12 -7.53 4.26 -13.38
N SER A 13 -8.41 5.00 -12.69
CA SER A 13 -8.02 6.16 -11.89
C SER A 13 -7.17 5.76 -10.68
N ILE A 14 -7.61 4.75 -9.91
CA ILE A 14 -6.90 4.38 -8.69
C ILE A 14 -5.55 3.71 -8.98
N GLU A 15 -5.44 2.94 -10.06
CA GLU A 15 -4.17 2.33 -10.45
C GLU A 15 -3.11 3.41 -10.76
N SER A 16 -3.50 4.47 -11.50
CA SER A 16 -2.62 5.61 -11.77
C SER A 16 -2.17 6.30 -10.49
N ASP A 17 -3.11 6.61 -9.58
CA ASP A 17 -2.80 7.29 -8.33
C ASP A 17 -1.94 6.43 -7.41
N PHE A 18 -2.18 5.11 -7.38
CA PHE A 18 -1.36 4.15 -6.68
C PHE A 18 0.08 4.11 -7.22
N GLN A 19 0.28 4.09 -8.55
CA GLN A 19 1.62 4.10 -9.14
C GLN A 19 2.38 5.39 -8.78
N LYS A 20 1.72 6.56 -8.85
CA LYS A 20 2.30 7.84 -8.41
C LYS A 20 2.67 7.79 -6.92
N ALA A 21 1.78 7.26 -6.09
CA ALA A 21 1.98 7.12 -4.65
C ALA A 21 3.18 6.21 -4.33
N VAL A 22 3.33 5.10 -5.05
CA VAL A 22 4.47 4.17 -4.89
C VAL A 22 5.78 4.84 -5.24
N VAL A 23 5.83 5.62 -6.32
CA VAL A 23 7.03 6.38 -6.71
C VAL A 23 7.37 7.41 -5.63
N PHE A 24 6.37 8.11 -5.11
CA PHE A 24 6.54 9.10 -4.05
C PHE A 24 7.06 8.47 -2.74
N VAL A 25 6.42 7.40 -2.25
CA VAL A 25 6.88 6.71 -1.04
C VAL A 25 8.29 6.12 -1.21
N ARG A 26 8.66 5.74 -2.43
CA ARG A 26 10.00 5.22 -2.75
C ARG A 26 11.06 6.31 -2.87
N SER A 27 10.72 7.52 -3.34
CA SER A 27 11.66 8.65 -3.35
C SER A 27 12.03 9.07 -1.93
N GLY A 28 11.12 8.86 -0.97
CA GLY A 28 11.37 9.06 0.45
C GLY A 28 11.46 10.54 0.85
N GLU A 29 11.04 11.43 -0.05
CA GLU A 29 10.93 12.86 0.21
C GLU A 29 9.59 13.13 0.91
N THR A 30 9.63 13.65 2.12
CA THR A 30 8.48 14.27 2.78
C THR A 30 8.69 15.78 2.78
N ASP A 31 7.59 16.55 2.78
CA ASP A 31 7.65 18.02 2.72
C ASP A 31 8.45 18.65 3.88
N ASP A 32 8.66 17.92 4.97
CA ASP A 32 9.39 18.36 6.16
C ASP A 32 10.82 17.78 6.26
N GLY A 33 11.26 16.97 5.29
CA GLY A 33 12.54 16.27 5.32
C GLY A 33 12.64 15.16 6.38
N THR A 34 11.53 14.81 7.05
CA THR A 34 11.47 13.76 8.07
C THR A 34 11.14 12.40 7.43
N SER A 35 12.04 11.42 7.59
CA SER A 35 11.74 10.07 7.14
C SER A 35 10.50 9.50 7.86
N MET A 36 9.55 8.94 7.11
CA MET A 36 8.38 8.23 7.67
C MET A 36 8.80 7.19 8.70
N ASP A 37 8.02 7.08 9.78
CA ASP A 37 8.25 6.07 10.81
C ASP A 37 8.24 4.65 10.22
N ASN A 38 8.99 3.75 10.85
CA ASN A 38 9.08 2.35 10.41
C ASN A 38 7.71 1.65 10.42
N ALA A 39 6.81 2.00 11.33
CA ALA A 39 5.45 1.45 11.33
C ALA A 39 4.66 1.86 10.08
N VAL A 40 4.82 3.10 9.64
CA VAL A 40 4.19 3.64 8.42
C VAL A 40 4.77 2.96 7.18
N LYS A 41 6.10 2.82 7.10
CA LYS A 41 6.77 2.08 6.01
C LYS A 41 6.30 0.62 5.93
N LEU A 42 6.12 -0.05 7.06
CA LEU A 42 5.59 -1.41 7.10
C LEU A 42 4.13 -1.47 6.64
N ARG A 43 3.30 -0.47 6.98
CA ARG A 43 1.93 -0.39 6.50
C ARG A 43 1.86 -0.25 4.98
N PHE A 44 2.65 0.66 4.41
CA PHE A 44 2.77 0.78 2.95
C PHE A 44 3.27 -0.50 2.30
N TYR A 45 4.25 -1.18 2.90
CA TYR A 45 4.72 -2.47 2.42
C TYR A 45 3.58 -3.51 2.35
N GLY A 46 2.79 -3.64 3.42
CA GLY A 46 1.68 -4.59 3.46
C GLY A 46 0.62 -4.32 2.39
N LEU A 47 0.20 -3.06 2.25
CA LEU A 47 -0.77 -2.63 1.24
C LEU A 47 -0.23 -2.80 -0.18
N TYR A 48 1.04 -2.45 -0.43
CA TYR A 48 1.69 -2.65 -1.72
C TYR A 48 1.72 -4.12 -2.13
N LYS A 49 2.09 -5.01 -1.19
CA LYS A 49 2.14 -6.45 -1.44
C LYS A 49 0.75 -7.02 -1.71
N GLN A 50 -0.27 -6.56 -0.98
CA GLN A 50 -1.65 -6.96 -1.22
C GLN A 50 -2.18 -6.46 -2.58
N ALA A 51 -1.86 -5.20 -2.95
CA ALA A 51 -2.27 -4.62 -4.22
C ALA A 51 -1.64 -5.32 -5.44
N THR A 52 -0.41 -5.82 -5.30
CA THR A 52 0.37 -6.40 -6.41
C THR A 52 0.32 -7.92 -6.49
N LEU A 53 0.28 -8.60 -5.34
CA LEU A 53 0.35 -10.06 -5.25
C LEU A 53 -0.90 -10.69 -4.62
N GLY A 54 -1.83 -9.88 -4.09
CA GLY A 54 -2.97 -10.38 -3.34
C GLY A 54 -2.56 -10.93 -1.98
N ASP A 55 -3.33 -11.91 -1.50
CA ASP A 55 -3.19 -12.47 -0.16
C ASP A 55 -1.81 -13.06 0.11
N CYS A 56 -1.34 -12.86 1.36
CA CYS A 56 -0.06 -13.39 1.82
C CYS A 56 -0.05 -14.93 1.75
N ASN A 57 0.78 -15.43 0.82
CA ASN A 57 0.98 -16.86 0.54
C ASN A 57 2.31 -17.41 1.09
N MET A 58 3.09 -16.58 1.77
CA MET A 58 4.36 -16.98 2.36
C MET A 58 4.16 -17.61 3.74
N ALA A 59 4.99 -18.59 4.07
CA ALA A 59 5.06 -19.15 5.42
C ALA A 59 5.50 -18.08 6.43
N GLN A 60 4.99 -18.18 7.65
CA GLN A 60 5.33 -17.25 8.72
C GLN A 60 6.83 -17.37 9.10
N PRO A 61 7.61 -16.27 9.05
CA PRO A 61 9.01 -16.29 9.45
C PRO A 61 9.19 -16.56 10.95
N TRP A 62 10.36 -17.07 11.31
CA TRP A 62 10.74 -17.30 12.70
C TRP A 62 10.85 -15.98 13.47
N ALA A 63 10.52 -15.99 14.75
CA ALA A 63 10.49 -14.79 15.59
C ALA A 63 11.85 -14.07 15.70
N ILE A 64 12.96 -14.82 15.56
CA ILE A 64 14.32 -14.24 15.54
C ILE A 64 14.58 -13.36 14.30
N GLN A 65 13.82 -13.56 13.21
CA GLN A 65 13.90 -12.75 12.00
C GLN A 65 12.96 -11.54 12.11
N VAL A 66 13.25 -10.63 13.04
CA VAL A 66 12.34 -9.52 13.43
C VAL A 66 11.85 -8.71 12.23
N GLU A 67 12.73 -8.34 11.30
CA GLU A 67 12.34 -7.54 10.12
C GLU A 67 11.45 -8.34 9.15
N ALA A 68 11.83 -9.58 8.84
CA ALA A 68 11.05 -10.44 7.95
C ALA A 68 9.68 -10.74 8.55
N ARG A 69 9.64 -10.97 9.86
CA ARG A 69 8.42 -11.17 10.63
C ARG A 69 7.52 -9.94 10.58
N ALA A 70 8.05 -8.75 10.79
CA ALA A 70 7.29 -7.50 10.73
C ALA A 70 6.70 -7.24 9.33
N LYS A 71 7.50 -7.46 8.27
CA LYS A 71 7.03 -7.38 6.88
C LYS A 71 5.93 -8.40 6.58
N TRP A 72 6.12 -9.64 7.01
CA TRP A 72 5.12 -10.70 6.86
C TRP A 72 3.83 -10.36 7.60
N GLU A 73 3.92 -9.88 8.84
CA GLU A 73 2.75 -9.48 9.62
C GLU A 73 2.00 -8.31 8.99
N ALA A 74 2.71 -7.31 8.47
CA ALA A 74 2.10 -6.19 7.77
C ALA A 74 1.34 -6.62 6.51
N TRP A 75 1.91 -7.53 5.71
CA TRP A 75 1.22 -8.09 4.54
C TRP A 75 0.06 -9.00 4.97
N ASN A 76 0.25 -9.87 5.95
CA ASN A 76 -0.79 -10.79 6.42
C ASN A 76 -1.98 -10.05 7.08
N LYS A 77 -1.78 -8.88 7.68
CA LYS A 77 -2.86 -8.00 8.17
C LYS A 77 -3.77 -7.47 7.07
N CYS A 78 -3.28 -7.42 5.82
CA CYS A 78 -4.04 -6.94 4.66
C CYS A 78 -4.82 -8.07 3.96
N ARG A 79 -4.74 -9.31 4.46
CA ARG A 79 -5.41 -10.49 3.90
C ARG A 79 -6.92 -10.25 3.78
N GLY A 80 -7.49 -10.66 2.65
CA GLY A 80 -8.91 -10.52 2.34
C GLY A 80 -9.28 -9.19 1.68
N LEU A 81 -8.37 -8.22 1.59
CA LEU A 81 -8.57 -7.03 0.77
C LEU A 81 -8.39 -7.38 -0.70
N THR A 82 -9.26 -6.84 -1.56
CA THR A 82 -9.03 -6.91 -3.01
C THR A 82 -7.85 -6.03 -3.41
N CYS A 83 -7.27 -6.28 -4.58
CA CYS A 83 -6.17 -5.45 -5.09
C CYS A 83 -6.57 -3.97 -5.15
N THR A 84 -7.79 -3.70 -5.63
CA THR A 84 -8.34 -2.34 -5.72
C THR A 84 -8.47 -1.68 -4.34
N GLN A 85 -9.02 -2.39 -3.34
CA GLN A 85 -9.12 -1.86 -1.98
C GLN A 85 -7.75 -1.59 -1.35
N ALA A 86 -6.77 -2.45 -1.62
CA ALA A 86 -5.41 -2.24 -1.15
C ALA A 86 -4.76 -1.00 -1.78
N MET A 87 -5.01 -0.73 -3.07
CA MET A 87 -4.57 0.48 -3.75
C MET A 87 -5.24 1.74 -3.19
N GLU A 88 -6.57 1.70 -2.98
CA GLU A 88 -7.34 2.80 -2.36
C GLU A 88 -6.79 3.16 -0.98
N LEU A 89 -6.62 2.16 -0.12
CA LEU A 89 -6.07 2.35 1.22
C LEU A 89 -4.63 2.86 1.18
N TYR A 90 -3.82 2.47 0.19
CA TYR A 90 -2.45 2.96 0.03
C TYR A 90 -2.44 4.46 -0.27
N VAL A 91 -3.26 4.90 -1.23
CA VAL A 91 -3.38 6.32 -1.59
C VAL A 91 -3.97 7.13 -0.44
N GLU A 92 -4.98 6.60 0.26
CA GLU A 92 -5.58 7.24 1.42
C GLU A 92 -4.57 7.43 2.57
N GLU A 93 -3.78 6.40 2.87
CA GLU A 93 -2.74 6.47 3.91
C GLU A 93 -1.67 7.50 3.53
N LEU A 94 -1.29 7.58 2.25
CA LEU A 94 -0.35 8.60 1.79
C LEU A 94 -0.92 10.01 1.94
N ARG A 95 -2.17 10.24 1.55
CA ARG A 95 -2.85 11.55 1.71
C ARG A 95 -2.94 12.01 3.18
N LYS A 96 -3.05 11.07 4.13
CA LYS A 96 -3.04 11.38 5.57
C LYS A 96 -1.69 11.89 6.05
N HIS A 97 -0.60 11.33 5.51
CA HIS A 97 0.76 11.70 5.90
C HIS A 97 1.33 12.85 5.08
N VAL A 98 0.85 13.02 3.84
CA VAL A 98 1.34 13.99 2.86
C VAL A 98 0.13 14.67 2.21
N PRO A 99 -0.39 15.74 2.83
CA PRO A 99 -1.56 16.48 2.31
C PRO A 99 -1.32 17.12 0.93
N SER A 100 -0.05 17.29 0.54
CA SER A 100 0.39 17.83 -0.76
C SER A 100 0.28 16.82 -1.91
N PHE A 101 0.08 15.53 -1.61
CA PHE A 101 -0.08 14.49 -2.60
C PHE A 101 -1.49 14.54 -3.23
N GLN A 102 -1.58 15.07 -4.46
CA GLN A 102 -2.84 15.28 -5.20
C GLN A 102 -2.93 14.41 -6.46
#